data_AF-A0A1F3AAL5-F1
#
_entry.id   AF-A0A1F3AAL5-F1
#
_cell.length_a   1.000
_cell.length_b   1.000
_cell.length_c   1.000
_cell.angle_alpha   90.00
_cell.angle_beta   90.00
_cell.angle_gamma   90.00
#
_symmetry.space_group_name_H-M   'P 1'
#
loop_
_entity.id
_entity.type
_entity.pdbx_description
1 polymer ?
#
loop_
_entity_poly.entity_id
_entity_poly.type
_entity_poly.pdbx_seq_one_letter_code
_entity_poly.pdbx_strand_id
1 'polypeptide(L)'
;MFKVVEHTIAADLAASGTFDVSYPDGTNAGTFRGSVGHIIATKGGDKYTSPANFTVSFGTSNVTITSVDMVLDKDVSNQKNLYVQFEMVGENDGSPSFDRAMERVTAGVVARINLGAPDTADANGYIESQDLTTAGVFSVSTTVAAALLAAALDGVADVPRNVVAAWTTTAVLTITGTDEFGNTIVESSASGTTLTGKKAFKTVTNVETSVNITSLTVGTGDVLGLPVFLPERSVILGELQDGVMLSPFVDKINVPFFINQTDLLAPTAAALVAPCAGYITGLKSVVQVAITTGGAITVEANTVAVVGLSVTHADADAAGVVKTDSVERIATGLVAAGDDITVTPAAAFATAGAVNGHIEIEPLHVLNGTLVAGVDTEPTATTGDVRGSYDPAMACNGSLAFELLVLLADPSYRGRDQYAG
;
A
#
# COMPACT_ATOMS: atom_id res chain seq x y z
N MET A 1 2.67 21.10 19.19
CA MET A 1 1.30 21.41 19.65
C MET A 1 1.22 22.87 20.02
N PHE A 2 0.11 23.57 19.72
CA PHE A 2 -0.05 24.98 20.06
C PHE A 2 -1.46 25.31 20.61
N LYS A 3 -1.60 26.46 21.26
CA LYS A 3 -2.89 27.05 21.62
C LYS A 3 -2.97 28.48 21.10
N VAL A 4 -4.15 28.89 20.67
CA VAL A 4 -4.41 30.23 20.15
C VAL A 4 -5.33 31.00 21.08
N VAL A 5 -5.02 32.29 21.28
CA VAL A 5 -5.87 33.26 21.96
C VAL A 5 -6.16 34.40 21.00
N GLU A 6 -7.43 34.78 20.89
CA GLU A 6 -7.79 36.04 20.25
C GLU A 6 -7.56 37.20 21.22
N HIS A 7 -6.80 38.20 20.78
CA HIS A 7 -6.53 39.39 21.58
C HIS A 7 -6.79 40.65 20.76
N THR A 8 -7.41 41.65 21.38
CA THR A 8 -7.64 42.96 20.78
C THR A 8 -6.75 43.97 21.47
N ILE A 9 -5.83 44.60 20.74
CA ILE A 9 -4.97 45.64 21.33
C ILE A 9 -5.80 46.87 21.71
N ALA A 10 -5.55 47.40 22.90
CA ALA A 10 -6.25 48.57 23.43
C ALA A 10 -5.54 49.90 23.12
N ALA A 11 -4.28 49.84 22.69
CA ALA A 11 -3.43 50.98 22.35
C ALA A 11 -2.54 50.62 21.14
N ASP A 12 -1.99 51.65 20.47
CA ASP A 12 -1.04 51.44 19.39
C ASP A 12 0.23 50.78 19.95
N LEU A 13 0.71 49.75 19.27
CA LEU A 13 1.94 49.06 19.63
C LEU A 13 3.09 49.61 18.77
N ALA A 14 4.03 50.28 19.41
CA ALA A 14 5.29 50.68 18.78
C ALA A 14 6.39 49.62 19.00
N ALA A 15 7.51 49.76 18.28
CA ALA A 15 8.71 48.96 18.55
C ALA A 15 9.15 49.09 20.03
N SER A 16 9.57 48.00 20.66
CA SER A 16 9.81 47.90 22.11
C SER A 16 8.58 48.09 23.01
N GLY A 17 7.38 48.30 22.45
CA GLY A 17 6.14 48.37 23.21
C GLY A 17 5.73 47.01 23.78
N THR A 18 4.89 47.02 24.81
CA THR A 18 4.42 45.80 25.47
C THR A 18 2.89 45.76 25.57
N PHE A 19 2.35 44.55 25.59
CA PHE A 19 0.96 44.30 25.98
C PHE A 19 0.83 42.91 26.62
N ASP A 20 -0.22 42.74 27.43
CA ASP A 20 -0.48 41.48 28.13
C ASP A 20 -1.63 40.73 27.48
N VAL A 21 -1.46 39.41 27.36
CA VAL A 21 -2.47 38.48 26.86
C VAL A 21 -2.81 37.48 27.97
N SER A 22 -4.09 37.14 28.12
CA SER A 22 -4.51 36.08 29.04
C SER A 22 -4.00 34.72 28.57
N TYR A 23 -3.79 33.80 29.51
CA TYR A 23 -3.53 32.40 29.14
C TYR A 23 -4.71 31.80 28.36
N PRO A 24 -4.47 30.91 27.38
CA PRO A 24 -5.53 30.05 26.85
C PRO A 24 -6.22 29.27 27.96
N ASP A 25 -7.52 28.99 27.78
CA ASP A 25 -8.33 28.28 28.77
C ASP A 25 -7.67 26.96 29.23
N GLY A 26 -7.61 26.78 30.55
CA GLY A 26 -7.03 25.59 31.17
C GLY A 26 -5.50 25.51 31.14
N THR A 27 -4.80 26.59 30.78
CA THR A 27 -3.31 26.62 30.73
C THR A 27 -2.71 27.57 31.77
N ASN A 28 -1.40 27.44 32.02
CA ASN A 28 -0.63 28.32 32.89
C ASN A 28 0.83 28.42 32.42
N ALA A 29 1.65 29.23 33.09
CA ALA A 29 3.07 29.42 32.77
C ALA A 29 3.85 28.10 32.63
N GLY A 30 3.51 27.08 33.41
CA GLY A 30 4.13 25.76 33.36
C GLY A 30 3.85 25.00 32.06
N THR A 31 2.68 25.20 31.45
CA THR A 31 2.27 24.54 30.19
C THR A 31 3.19 24.91 29.01
N PHE A 32 3.75 26.11 29.03
CA PHE A 32 4.59 26.65 27.94
C PHE A 32 6.09 26.64 28.29
N ARG A 33 6.47 26.09 29.43
CA ARG A 33 7.85 26.12 29.92
C ARG A 33 8.78 25.36 28.98
N GLY A 34 9.76 26.05 28.40
CA GLY A 34 10.76 25.46 27.49
C GLY A 34 10.32 25.40 26.02
N SER A 35 9.15 25.94 25.68
CA SER A 35 8.72 26.13 24.29
C SER A 35 9.39 27.36 23.65
N VAL A 36 9.53 27.34 22.32
CA VAL A 36 10.09 28.42 21.50
C VAL A 36 9.29 28.53 20.19
N GLY A 37 9.40 29.64 19.48
CA GLY A 37 8.81 29.78 18.14
C GLY A 37 7.34 30.23 18.11
N HIS A 38 6.90 31.00 19.11
CA HIS A 38 5.54 31.56 19.16
C HIS A 38 5.23 32.47 17.96
N ILE A 39 3.96 32.52 17.58
CA ILE A 39 3.49 33.27 16.39
C ILE A 39 2.40 34.25 16.81
N ILE A 40 2.41 35.43 16.21
CA ILE A 40 1.26 36.35 16.23
C ILE A 40 0.85 36.60 14.79
N ALA A 41 -0.43 36.40 14.48
CA ALA A 41 -1.00 36.76 13.19
C ALA A 41 -2.06 37.85 13.35
N THR A 42 -2.04 38.85 12.47
CA THR A 42 -3.10 39.86 12.40
C THR A 42 -4.25 39.34 11.54
N LYS A 43 -5.47 39.88 11.69
CA LYS A 43 -6.58 39.58 10.75
C LYS A 43 -6.27 40.02 9.31
N GLY A 44 -5.30 40.91 9.12
CA GLY A 44 -4.78 41.32 7.81
C GLY A 44 -3.86 40.29 7.13
N GLY A 45 -3.47 39.24 7.83
CA GLY A 45 -2.58 38.19 7.31
C GLY A 45 -1.09 38.44 7.58
N ASP A 46 -0.72 39.51 8.28
CA ASP A 46 0.66 39.73 8.71
C ASP A 46 1.03 38.70 9.79
N LYS A 47 2.24 38.13 9.68
CA LYS A 47 2.73 37.09 10.59
C LYS A 47 4.04 37.53 11.24
N TYR A 48 4.08 37.49 12.57
CA TYR A 48 5.23 37.81 13.39
C TYR A 48 5.67 36.56 14.16
N THR A 49 6.98 36.41 14.36
CA THR A 49 7.57 35.22 14.98
C THR A 49 8.48 35.58 16.14
N SER A 50 8.44 34.81 17.22
CA SER A 50 9.34 34.96 18.36
C SER A 50 10.59 34.09 18.20
N PRO A 51 11.82 34.60 18.48
CA PRO A 51 12.14 35.89 19.09
C PRO A 51 12.39 37.04 18.10
N ALA A 52 12.28 36.79 16.78
CA ALA A 52 12.70 37.75 15.77
C ALA A 52 11.92 39.07 15.82
N ASN A 53 10.59 38.99 15.92
CA ASN A 53 9.70 40.15 15.86
C ASN A 53 9.14 40.59 17.22
N PHE A 54 9.07 39.65 18.17
CA PHE A 54 8.63 39.90 19.54
C PHE A 54 9.21 38.85 20.48
N THR A 55 9.24 39.15 21.77
CA THR A 55 9.60 38.21 22.83
C THR A 55 8.43 37.96 23.76
N VAL A 56 8.43 36.80 24.41
CA VAL A 56 7.35 36.34 25.29
C VAL A 56 7.90 36.10 26.68
N SER A 57 7.19 36.61 27.69
CA SER A 57 7.45 36.35 29.10
C SER A 57 6.20 35.80 29.78
N PHE A 58 6.29 34.61 30.34
CA PHE A 58 5.18 33.94 31.01
C PHE A 58 5.11 34.37 32.48
N GLY A 59 4.17 35.25 32.82
CA GLY A 59 3.91 35.73 34.17
C GLY A 59 2.90 34.87 34.95
N THR A 60 2.58 35.26 36.18
CA THR A 60 1.69 34.47 37.07
C THR A 60 0.24 34.37 36.55
N SER A 61 -0.30 35.47 36.01
CA SER A 61 -1.71 35.53 35.56
C SER A 61 -1.84 35.74 34.05
N ASN A 62 -0.86 36.39 33.42
CA ASN A 62 -0.88 36.78 32.02
C ASN A 62 0.48 36.46 31.36
N VAL A 63 0.47 36.45 30.04
CA VAL A 63 1.66 36.40 29.19
C VAL A 63 1.97 37.81 28.71
N THR A 64 3.16 38.30 28.99
CA THR A 64 3.62 39.62 28.53
C THR A 64 4.34 39.46 27.20
N ILE A 65 3.88 40.19 26.19
CA ILE A 65 4.48 40.24 24.85
C ILE A 65 5.22 41.57 24.71
N THR A 66 6.48 41.49 24.31
CA THR A 66 7.32 42.68 24.06
C THR A 66 7.69 42.70 22.59
N SER A 67 7.26 43.75 21.88
CA SER A 67 7.63 43.97 20.49
C SER A 67 9.14 44.19 20.36
N VAL A 68 9.75 43.60 19.33
CA VAL A 68 11.11 43.94 18.87
C VAL A 68 11.00 44.87 17.68
N ASP A 69 10.29 44.45 16.63
CA ASP A 69 10.04 45.23 15.41
C ASP A 69 8.56 45.22 14.97
N MET A 70 7.67 44.61 15.75
CA MET A 70 6.23 44.54 15.50
C MET A 70 5.54 45.87 15.83
N VAL A 71 4.95 46.52 14.83
CA VAL A 71 4.19 47.77 14.97
C VAL A 71 2.74 47.52 14.57
N LEU A 72 1.80 47.88 15.45
CA LEU A 72 0.36 47.65 15.23
C LEU A 72 -0.44 48.92 15.56
N ASP A 73 -1.39 49.26 14.71
CA ASP A 73 -2.32 50.38 14.89
C ASP A 73 -3.67 49.86 15.40
N LYS A 74 -4.15 50.44 16.53
CA LYS A 74 -5.39 50.02 17.19
C LYS A 74 -6.65 50.41 16.40
N ASP A 75 -6.56 51.41 15.53
CA ASP A 75 -7.66 51.94 14.73
C ASP A 75 -7.75 51.25 13.36
N VAL A 76 -6.70 50.54 12.94
CA VAL A 76 -6.71 49.69 11.75
C VAL A 76 -7.36 48.33 12.08
N SER A 77 -8.58 48.12 11.60
CA SER A 77 -9.39 46.91 11.86
C SER A 77 -8.68 45.57 11.61
N ASN A 78 -7.78 45.53 10.62
CA ASN A 78 -7.01 44.34 10.26
C ASN A 78 -5.77 44.12 11.15
N GLN A 79 -5.31 45.13 11.89
CA GLN A 79 -4.15 45.07 12.81
C GLN A 79 -4.56 45.04 14.29
N LYS A 80 -5.77 45.51 14.59
CA LYS A 80 -6.32 45.59 15.95
C LYS A 80 -6.54 44.22 16.61
N ASN A 81 -6.97 43.23 15.82
CA ASN A 81 -7.30 41.89 16.31
C ASN A 81 -6.20 40.90 15.93
N LEU A 82 -5.68 40.22 16.95
CA LEU A 82 -4.55 39.32 16.86
C LEU A 82 -4.97 37.90 17.19
N TYR A 83 -4.41 36.95 16.44
CA TYR A 83 -4.35 35.54 16.79
C TYR A 83 -2.98 35.27 17.38
N VAL A 84 -2.91 35.11 18.71
CA VAL A 84 -1.67 34.86 19.43
C VAL A 84 -1.54 33.36 19.66
N GLN A 85 -0.57 32.75 19.00
CA GLN A 85 -0.28 31.32 19.07
C GLN A 85 0.90 31.04 20.00
N PHE A 86 0.64 30.32 21.08
CA PHE A 86 1.65 29.83 22.00
C PHE A 86 1.97 28.36 21.75
N GLU A 87 3.18 28.10 21.26
CA GLU A 87 3.78 26.76 21.19
C GLU A 87 3.89 26.08 22.56
N MET A 88 3.64 24.79 22.60
CA MET A 88 3.84 23.92 23.77
C MET A 88 4.87 22.84 23.44
N VAL A 89 5.61 22.40 24.45
CA VAL A 89 6.53 21.26 24.31
C VAL A 89 5.70 19.98 24.08
N GLY A 90 5.81 19.41 22.88
CA GLY A 90 5.03 18.26 22.44
C GLY A 90 4.94 18.20 20.91
N GLU A 91 4.45 17.08 20.38
CA GLU A 91 4.46 16.81 18.94
C GLU A 91 3.73 17.92 18.15
N ASN A 92 4.46 18.51 17.21
CA ASN A 92 3.95 19.45 16.21
C ASN A 92 3.43 18.58 15.05
N ASP A 93 2.24 18.83 14.53
CA ASP A 93 1.59 17.93 13.57
C ASP A 93 2.26 17.90 12.18
N GLY A 94 3.43 18.53 12.01
CA GLY A 94 4.49 18.13 11.09
C GLY A 94 4.13 18.10 9.60
N SER A 95 2.92 18.51 9.23
CA SER A 95 2.46 18.46 7.85
C SER A 95 3.09 19.60 7.06
N PRO A 96 3.67 19.34 5.88
CA PRO A 96 4.19 20.40 5.02
C PRO A 96 3.02 21.28 4.55
N SER A 97 2.92 22.51 5.05
CA SER A 97 1.96 23.48 4.53
C SER A 97 2.46 24.00 3.18
N PHE A 98 1.71 23.77 2.09
CA PHE A 98 1.98 24.46 0.83
C PHE A 98 1.64 25.95 1.01
N ASP A 99 2.64 26.83 0.93
CA ASP A 99 2.49 28.29 1.12
C ASP A 99 1.56 28.99 0.10
N ARG A 100 1.05 28.26 -0.89
CA ARG A 100 -0.07 28.63 -1.75
C ARG A 100 -0.96 27.40 -1.90
N ALA A 101 -2.28 27.57 -1.79
CA ALA A 101 -3.24 26.51 -2.08
C ALA A 101 -3.03 26.00 -3.52
N MET A 102 -2.37 24.86 -3.66
CA MET A 102 -2.21 24.18 -4.93
C MET A 102 -3.37 23.20 -5.08
N GLU A 103 -4.43 23.61 -5.79
CA GLU A 103 -5.67 22.81 -5.97
C GLU A 103 -5.45 21.43 -6.63
N ARG A 104 -4.26 21.17 -7.19
CA ARG A 104 -3.92 19.95 -7.94
C ARG A 104 -2.73 19.20 -7.37
N VAL A 105 -2.31 19.52 -6.14
CA VAL A 105 -1.21 18.85 -5.44
C VAL A 105 -1.70 18.40 -4.07
N THR A 106 -1.66 17.10 -3.83
CA THR A 106 -1.99 16.51 -2.54
C THR A 106 -0.69 16.09 -1.86
N ALA A 107 -0.48 16.53 -0.62
CA ALA A 107 0.61 15.99 0.20
C ALA A 107 0.33 14.51 0.50
N GLY A 108 1.33 13.66 0.31
CA GLY A 108 1.27 12.26 0.70
C GLY A 108 2.38 11.95 1.71
N VAL A 109 2.08 11.04 2.63
CA VAL A 109 3.01 10.50 3.61
C VAL A 109 3.37 9.09 3.18
N VAL A 110 4.66 8.75 3.19
CA VAL A 110 5.10 7.36 3.03
C VAL A 110 5.03 6.68 4.39
N ALA A 111 4.18 5.66 4.51
CA ALA A 111 3.98 4.89 5.72
C ALA A 111 4.41 3.42 5.51
N ARG A 112 4.89 2.80 6.57
CA ARG A 112 5.18 1.36 6.61
C ARG A 112 4.06 0.68 7.39
N ILE A 113 3.26 -0.11 6.70
CA ILE A 113 2.23 -0.96 7.30
C ILE A 113 2.89 -2.27 7.73
N ASN A 114 2.77 -2.61 9.00
CA ASN A 114 3.22 -3.90 9.53
C ASN A 114 2.02 -4.84 9.65
N LEU A 115 2.07 -5.98 8.95
CA LEU A 115 1.02 -7.00 8.95
C LEU A 115 1.33 -8.18 9.90
N GLY A 116 2.44 -8.09 10.64
CA GLY A 116 2.90 -9.09 11.59
C GLY A 116 3.58 -10.28 10.93
N ALA A 117 3.81 -11.33 11.73
CA ALA A 117 4.27 -12.63 11.27
C ALA A 117 3.14 -13.64 11.51
N PRO A 118 2.19 -13.77 10.56
CA PRO A 118 0.98 -14.52 10.80
C PRO A 118 1.26 -16.02 10.86
N ASP A 119 0.59 -16.72 11.75
CA ASP A 119 0.65 -18.18 11.87
C ASP A 119 0.16 -18.87 10.59
N THR A 120 0.45 -20.17 10.47
CA THR A 120 -0.05 -20.96 9.33
C THR A 120 -1.58 -20.89 9.29
N ALA A 121 -2.18 -20.68 8.10
CA ALA A 121 -3.62 -20.73 7.96
C ALA A 121 -4.19 -22.03 8.52
N ASP A 122 -5.15 -21.90 9.43
CA ASP A 122 -5.79 -23.01 10.13
C ASP A 122 -7.27 -22.98 9.81
N ALA A 123 -7.66 -23.66 8.72
CA ALA A 123 -9.01 -23.63 8.17
C ALA A 123 -10.08 -24.23 9.10
N ASN A 124 -9.68 -24.86 10.20
CA ASN A 124 -10.55 -25.48 11.19
C ASN A 124 -10.19 -25.04 12.63
N GLY A 125 -9.45 -23.94 12.78
CA GLY A 125 -8.94 -23.46 14.07
C GLY A 125 -10.00 -22.89 15.02
N TYR A 126 -11.18 -22.50 14.53
CA TYR A 126 -12.30 -22.06 15.37
C TYR A 126 -13.32 -23.17 15.59
N ILE A 127 -13.63 -23.91 14.52
CA ILE A 127 -14.64 -24.97 14.47
C ILE A 127 -14.01 -26.12 13.69
N GLU A 128 -13.73 -27.22 14.38
CA GLU A 128 -13.00 -28.37 13.81
C GLU A 128 -13.87 -29.20 12.85
N SER A 129 -15.10 -29.50 13.26
CA SER A 129 -16.13 -30.23 12.52
C SER A 129 -17.40 -30.34 13.39
N GLN A 130 -18.41 -29.53 13.10
CA GLN A 130 -19.64 -29.49 13.89
C GLN A 130 -20.87 -29.36 12.99
N ASP A 131 -22.02 -29.90 13.41
CA ASP A 131 -23.27 -29.58 12.74
C ASP A 131 -23.84 -28.30 13.33
N LEU A 132 -24.36 -27.42 12.48
CA LEU A 132 -24.95 -26.14 12.86
C LEU A 132 -26.38 -26.07 12.34
N THR A 133 -27.31 -25.77 13.25
CA THR A 133 -28.72 -25.59 12.91
C THR A 133 -29.05 -24.13 12.63
N THR A 134 -30.15 -23.86 11.93
CA THR A 134 -30.64 -22.50 11.67
C THR A 134 -31.01 -21.72 12.93
N ALA A 135 -31.09 -22.38 14.09
CA ALA A 135 -31.30 -21.73 15.38
C ALA A 135 -30.00 -21.18 15.99
N GLY A 136 -28.86 -21.25 15.29
CA GLY A 136 -27.55 -20.88 15.82
C GLY A 136 -27.04 -21.86 16.88
N VAL A 137 -27.64 -23.06 16.95
CA VAL A 137 -27.27 -24.09 17.92
C VAL A 137 -26.34 -25.08 17.24
N PHE A 138 -25.09 -25.11 17.70
CA PHE A 138 -24.17 -26.19 17.41
C PHE A 138 -24.70 -27.48 18.02
N SER A 139 -24.78 -28.56 17.23
CA SER A 139 -25.08 -29.87 17.79
C SER A 139 -23.87 -30.31 18.61
N VAL A 140 -24.01 -30.29 19.94
CA VAL A 140 -22.95 -30.76 20.83
C VAL A 140 -23.33 -32.12 21.36
N SER A 141 -22.35 -33.00 21.49
CA SER A 141 -22.47 -34.16 22.40
C SER A 141 -23.03 -33.68 23.74
N THR A 142 -23.96 -34.44 24.31
CA THR A 142 -25.05 -34.01 25.23
C THR A 142 -24.64 -33.51 26.63
N THR A 143 -23.44 -32.96 26.83
CA THR A 143 -23.03 -32.36 28.10
C THR A 143 -23.01 -30.83 28.01
N VAL A 144 -23.64 -30.19 29.00
CA VAL A 144 -23.77 -28.72 29.12
C VAL A 144 -22.40 -28.00 29.08
N ALA A 145 -21.33 -28.66 29.52
CA ALA A 145 -19.97 -28.14 29.45
C ALA A 145 -19.46 -27.99 28.01
N ALA A 146 -19.80 -28.90 27.11
CA ALA A 146 -19.41 -28.82 25.70
C ALA A 146 -20.20 -27.72 24.97
N ALA A 147 -21.45 -27.47 25.38
CA ALA A 147 -22.26 -26.37 24.83
C ALA A 147 -21.82 -24.98 25.29
N LEU A 148 -21.33 -24.83 26.52
CA LEU A 148 -20.68 -23.59 26.96
C LEU A 148 -19.32 -23.35 26.26
N LEU A 149 -18.58 -24.42 25.95
CA LEU A 149 -17.33 -24.36 25.19
C LEU A 149 -17.55 -24.10 23.68
N ALA A 150 -18.64 -24.62 23.09
CA ALA A 150 -19.01 -24.37 21.70
C ALA A 150 -19.69 -22.99 21.49
N ALA A 151 -20.33 -22.43 22.54
CA ALA A 151 -20.92 -21.09 22.52
C ALA A 151 -19.91 -19.97 22.81
N ALA A 152 -18.69 -20.31 23.24
CA ALA A 152 -17.60 -19.36 23.40
C ALA A 152 -16.69 -19.43 22.17
N LEU A 153 -17.22 -19.00 21.01
CA LEU A 153 -16.35 -18.54 19.94
C LEU A 153 -15.68 -17.25 20.44
N ASP A 154 -14.55 -17.39 21.11
CA ASP A 154 -13.56 -16.32 21.25
C ASP A 154 -12.47 -16.60 20.21
N GLY A 155 -12.91 -16.71 18.95
CA GLY A 155 -12.06 -17.03 17.81
C GLY A 155 -11.18 -15.84 17.50
N VAL A 156 -10.10 -15.68 18.26
CA VAL A 156 -9.15 -14.58 18.10
C VAL A 156 -8.08 -15.01 17.11
N ALA A 157 -7.99 -14.32 15.98
CA ALA A 157 -6.88 -14.47 15.06
C ALA A 157 -5.61 -13.83 15.65
N ASP A 158 -4.45 -14.37 15.32
CA ASP A 158 -3.13 -13.84 15.66
C ASP A 158 -2.93 -12.42 15.09
N VAL A 159 -3.30 -12.21 13.83
CA VAL A 159 -3.44 -10.91 13.17
C VAL A 159 -4.82 -10.83 12.48
N PRO A 160 -5.33 -9.65 12.08
CA PRO A 160 -6.60 -9.57 11.37
C PRO A 160 -6.53 -10.31 10.03
N ARG A 161 -7.38 -11.32 9.80
CA ARG A 161 -7.33 -12.20 8.62
C ARG A 161 -8.71 -12.60 8.14
N ASN A 162 -8.81 -13.06 6.90
CA ASN A 162 -10.05 -13.61 6.41
C ASN A 162 -10.43 -14.91 7.12
N VAL A 163 -11.74 -15.12 7.23
CA VAL A 163 -12.31 -16.37 7.70
C VAL A 163 -12.51 -17.30 6.52
N VAL A 164 -12.20 -18.57 6.69
CA VAL A 164 -12.51 -19.63 5.73
C VAL A 164 -13.39 -20.68 6.39
N ALA A 165 -14.31 -21.25 5.62
CA ALA A 165 -15.20 -22.29 6.12
C ALA A 165 -15.62 -23.28 5.02
N ALA A 166 -15.94 -24.51 5.43
CA ALA A 166 -16.47 -25.54 4.55
C ALA A 166 -17.56 -26.36 5.26
N TRP A 167 -18.53 -26.87 4.51
CA TRP A 167 -19.64 -27.68 5.03
C TRP A 167 -20.28 -28.52 3.91
N THR A 168 -21.28 -29.36 4.22
CA THR A 168 -21.81 -30.37 3.29
C THR A 168 -22.98 -29.91 2.41
N THR A 169 -23.94 -29.17 2.98
CA THR A 169 -25.22 -28.86 2.32
C THR A 169 -25.25 -27.44 1.81
N THR A 170 -25.81 -27.19 0.62
CA THR A 170 -25.91 -25.83 0.07
C THR A 170 -26.63 -24.88 1.03
N ALA A 171 -25.91 -23.91 1.56
CA ALA A 171 -26.40 -22.93 2.53
C ALA A 171 -25.66 -21.59 2.37
N VAL A 172 -26.16 -20.56 3.05
CA VAL A 172 -25.43 -19.31 3.27
C VAL A 172 -24.93 -19.33 4.70
N LEU A 173 -23.62 -19.17 4.87
CA LEU A 173 -23.00 -18.98 6.17
C LEU A 173 -22.78 -17.50 6.41
N THR A 174 -23.14 -17.00 7.58
CA THR A 174 -22.92 -15.61 8.00
C THR A 174 -22.01 -15.58 9.21
N ILE A 175 -20.89 -14.88 9.10
CA ILE A 175 -19.90 -14.68 10.14
C ILE A 175 -20.08 -13.26 10.69
N THR A 176 -20.16 -13.15 12.01
CA THR A 176 -20.10 -11.87 12.72
C THR A 176 -18.90 -11.86 13.65
N GLY A 177 -18.25 -10.70 13.74
CA GLY A 177 -17.08 -10.53 14.57
C GLY A 177 -16.66 -9.07 14.66
N THR A 178 -15.42 -8.84 15.04
CA THR A 178 -14.84 -7.49 15.10
C THR A 178 -13.56 -7.37 14.29
N ASP A 179 -13.30 -6.17 13.78
CA ASP A 179 -12.02 -5.79 13.21
C ASP A 179 -10.94 -5.58 14.30
N GLU A 180 -9.73 -5.19 13.88
CA GLU A 180 -8.61 -4.93 14.79
C GLU A 180 -8.85 -3.76 15.76
N PHE A 181 -9.79 -2.88 15.42
CA PHE A 181 -10.16 -1.72 16.21
C PHE A 181 -11.39 -1.97 17.09
N GLY A 182 -11.97 -3.18 17.03
CA GLY A 182 -13.15 -3.58 17.80
C GLY A 182 -14.47 -3.21 17.13
N ASN A 183 -14.49 -2.69 15.90
CA ASN A 183 -15.73 -2.40 15.20
C ASN A 183 -16.37 -3.68 14.69
N THR A 184 -17.70 -3.76 14.73
CA THR A 184 -18.42 -4.96 14.27
C THR A 184 -18.33 -5.12 12.75
N ILE A 185 -17.98 -6.32 12.30
CA ILE A 185 -18.00 -6.73 10.90
C ILE A 185 -18.96 -7.91 10.75
N VAL A 186 -19.71 -7.91 9.65
CA VAL A 186 -20.49 -9.07 9.18
C VAL A 186 -20.05 -9.41 7.75
N GLU A 187 -19.93 -10.71 7.47
CA GLU A 187 -19.72 -11.27 6.14
C GLU A 187 -20.57 -12.53 5.91
N SER A 188 -21.20 -12.64 4.74
CA SER A 188 -21.97 -13.81 4.33
C SER A 188 -21.41 -14.42 3.05
N SER A 189 -21.43 -15.76 2.97
CA SER A 189 -21.12 -16.46 1.72
C SER A 189 -22.22 -16.27 0.67
N ALA A 190 -21.89 -16.58 -0.58
CA ALA A 190 -22.92 -17.01 -1.53
C ALA A 190 -23.53 -18.35 -1.10
N SER A 191 -24.67 -18.71 -1.68
CA SER A 191 -25.25 -20.05 -1.46
C SER A 191 -24.30 -21.11 -2.02
N GLY A 192 -23.81 -22.00 -1.16
CA GLY A 192 -22.77 -22.97 -1.53
C GLY A 192 -22.38 -23.88 -0.37
N THR A 193 -21.18 -24.43 -0.44
CA THR A 193 -20.60 -25.37 0.54
C THR A 193 -19.27 -24.89 1.12
N THR A 194 -18.86 -23.68 0.76
CA THR A 194 -17.57 -23.08 1.15
C THR A 194 -17.70 -21.57 1.28
N LEU A 195 -16.94 -20.99 2.19
CA LEU A 195 -16.72 -19.56 2.32
C LEU A 195 -15.21 -19.32 2.28
N THR A 196 -14.78 -18.43 1.39
CA THR A 196 -13.45 -17.81 1.43
C THR A 196 -13.70 -16.32 1.64
N GLY A 197 -13.51 -15.85 2.87
CA GLY A 197 -13.88 -14.50 3.28
C GLY A 197 -13.06 -13.45 2.54
N LYS A 198 -13.70 -12.31 2.31
CA LYS A 198 -13.14 -11.09 1.71
C LYS A 198 -12.82 -10.04 2.77
N LYS A 199 -13.42 -10.15 3.96
CA LYS A 199 -13.20 -9.25 5.08
C LYS A 199 -12.25 -9.85 6.08
N ALA A 200 -11.47 -9.00 6.73
CA ALA A 200 -10.55 -9.44 7.76
C ALA A 200 -11.16 -9.26 9.16
N PHE A 201 -11.24 -10.36 9.89
CA PHE A 201 -11.71 -10.42 11.27
C PHE A 201 -10.51 -10.53 12.22
N LYS A 202 -10.54 -9.78 13.32
CA LYS A 202 -9.61 -9.99 14.44
C LYS A 202 -10.20 -10.97 15.46
N THR A 203 -11.51 -10.87 15.68
CA THR A 203 -12.26 -11.78 16.54
C THR A 203 -13.53 -12.22 15.82
N VAL A 204 -13.81 -13.52 15.81
CA VAL A 204 -15.10 -14.07 15.38
C VAL A 204 -15.96 -14.31 16.61
N THR A 205 -17.16 -13.72 16.64
CA THR A 205 -18.06 -13.77 17.80
C THR A 205 -19.33 -14.57 17.54
N ASN A 206 -19.72 -14.76 16.27
CA ASN A 206 -20.91 -15.54 15.91
C ASN A 206 -20.79 -16.15 14.52
N VAL A 207 -21.40 -17.32 14.34
CA VAL A 207 -21.51 -18.04 13.07
C VAL A 207 -22.94 -18.56 12.92
N GLU A 208 -23.61 -18.16 11.84
CA GLU A 208 -24.99 -18.50 11.55
C GLU A 208 -25.14 -19.14 10.18
N THR A 209 -26.18 -19.94 9.99
CA THR A 209 -26.47 -20.62 8.72
C THR A 209 -27.94 -20.48 8.31
N SER A 210 -28.19 -20.35 7.01
CA SER A 210 -29.55 -20.26 6.45
C SER A 210 -30.30 -21.59 6.44
N VAL A 211 -29.59 -22.72 6.49
CA VAL A 211 -30.14 -24.09 6.50
C VAL A 211 -29.29 -24.93 7.46
N ASN A 212 -29.85 -25.98 8.06
CA ASN A 212 -29.05 -26.92 8.84
C ASN A 212 -27.92 -27.51 7.97
N ILE A 213 -26.70 -27.45 8.48
CA ILE A 213 -25.50 -27.96 7.83
C ILE A 213 -24.79 -28.94 8.74
N THR A 214 -24.00 -29.83 8.15
CA THR A 214 -23.17 -30.79 8.87
C THR A 214 -21.71 -30.61 8.53
N SER A 215 -20.84 -31.11 9.42
CA SER A 215 -19.39 -31.09 9.22
C SER A 215 -18.84 -29.70 8.87
N LEU A 216 -19.41 -28.66 9.49
CA LEU A 216 -18.92 -27.29 9.36
C LEU A 216 -17.51 -27.22 9.94
N THR A 217 -16.57 -26.70 9.17
CA THR A 217 -15.26 -26.24 9.64
C THR A 217 -15.21 -24.73 9.48
N VAL A 218 -14.59 -24.03 10.44
CA VAL A 218 -14.35 -22.59 10.36
C VAL A 218 -12.97 -22.29 10.95
N GLY A 219 -12.24 -21.40 10.30
CA GLY A 219 -10.90 -21.02 10.72
C GLY A 219 -10.34 -19.84 9.94
N THR A 220 -9.02 -19.70 9.95
CA THR A 220 -8.29 -18.59 9.32
C THR A 220 -7.75 -18.95 7.94
N GLY A 221 -7.69 -17.97 7.04
CA GLY A 221 -7.01 -18.07 5.75
C GLY A 221 -5.82 -17.09 5.63
N ASP A 222 -5.12 -17.11 4.49
CA ASP A 222 -3.90 -16.33 4.25
C ASP A 222 -4.11 -14.86 3.83
N VAL A 223 -5.36 -14.40 3.73
CA VAL A 223 -5.64 -13.01 3.37
C VAL A 223 -5.63 -12.13 4.62
N LEU A 224 -4.72 -11.16 4.66
CA LEU A 224 -4.49 -10.27 5.80
C LEU A 224 -5.29 -8.98 5.66
N GLY A 225 -5.83 -8.48 6.77
CA GLY A 225 -6.52 -7.20 6.85
C GLY A 225 -5.56 -6.03 6.89
N LEU A 226 -5.94 -4.92 6.26
CA LEU A 226 -5.17 -3.69 6.31
C LEU A 226 -5.65 -2.78 7.46
N PRO A 227 -4.73 -2.10 8.18
CA PRO A 227 -5.09 -1.20 9.28
C PRO A 227 -5.58 0.17 8.80
N VAL A 228 -5.31 0.52 7.54
CA VAL A 228 -5.65 1.80 6.93
C VAL A 228 -6.28 1.57 5.56
N PHE A 229 -7.05 2.54 5.09
CA PHE A 229 -7.68 2.49 3.78
C PHE A 229 -6.65 2.57 2.66
N LEU A 230 -6.61 1.54 1.80
CA LEU A 230 -5.86 1.59 0.53
C LEU A 230 -6.83 1.67 -0.66
N PRO A 231 -6.87 2.79 -1.39
CA PRO A 231 -7.80 2.97 -2.51
C PRO A 231 -7.45 2.12 -3.73
N GLU A 232 -6.17 1.79 -3.91
CA GLU A 232 -5.68 1.12 -5.12
C GLU A 232 -4.32 0.47 -4.88
N ARG A 233 -3.84 -0.28 -5.88
CA ARG A 233 -2.54 -0.96 -5.83
C ARG A 233 -1.37 -0.01 -6.03
N SER A 234 -1.57 1.04 -6.82
CA SER A 234 -0.51 1.95 -7.26
C SER A 234 0.07 2.83 -6.15
N VAL A 235 -0.58 2.88 -4.98
CA VAL A 235 -0.04 3.56 -3.80
C VAL A 235 0.97 2.71 -3.02
N ILE A 236 1.13 1.43 -3.34
CA ILE A 236 2.14 0.58 -2.72
C ILE A 236 3.47 0.77 -3.46
N LEU A 237 4.50 1.19 -2.72
CA LEU A 237 5.84 1.45 -3.21
C LEU A 237 6.74 0.22 -3.12
N GLY A 238 6.43 -0.70 -2.21
CA GLY A 238 7.15 -1.95 -2.06
C GLY A 238 6.52 -2.88 -1.03
N GLU A 239 6.77 -4.16 -1.19
CA GLU A 239 6.46 -5.20 -0.21
C GLU A 239 7.75 -5.55 0.51
N LEU A 240 7.70 -5.74 1.81
CA LEU A 240 8.83 -6.20 2.59
C LEU A 240 8.48 -7.52 3.27
N GLN A 241 9.45 -8.41 3.30
CA GLN A 241 9.42 -9.63 4.08
C GLN A 241 10.63 -9.66 4.99
N ASP A 242 10.42 -9.88 6.28
CA ASP A 242 11.48 -9.92 7.29
C ASP A 242 12.38 -8.65 7.28
N GLY A 243 11.76 -7.50 6.99
CA GLY A 243 12.43 -6.20 6.87
C GLY A 243 13.25 -6.02 5.60
N VAL A 244 13.24 -6.99 4.69
CA VAL A 244 13.88 -6.90 3.37
C VAL A 244 12.82 -6.58 2.34
N MET A 245 13.03 -5.51 1.56
CA MET A 245 12.15 -5.22 0.44
C MET A 245 12.24 -6.34 -0.60
N LEU A 246 11.12 -7.03 -0.80
CA LEU A 246 10.94 -7.95 -1.91
C LEU A 246 11.04 -7.12 -3.17
N SER A 247 11.91 -7.53 -4.09
CA SER A 247 12.21 -6.73 -5.28
C SER A 247 10.92 -6.39 -6.03
N PRO A 248 10.51 -5.12 -6.09
CA PRO A 248 9.40 -4.72 -6.93
C PRO A 248 10.00 -4.46 -8.31
N PHE A 249 10.59 -5.49 -8.95
CA PHE A 249 11.52 -5.41 -10.08
C PHE A 249 11.66 -4.00 -10.68
N VAL A 250 12.59 -3.20 -10.14
CA VAL A 250 12.74 -1.78 -10.52
C VAL A 250 13.61 -1.58 -11.77
N ASP A 251 14.12 -2.67 -12.33
CA ASP A 251 14.99 -2.67 -13.50
C ASP A 251 14.65 -3.85 -14.42
N LYS A 252 15.20 -3.82 -15.62
CA LYS A 252 14.91 -4.79 -16.67
C LYS A 252 15.41 -6.18 -16.30
N ILE A 253 14.60 -7.21 -16.56
CA ILE A 253 14.99 -8.61 -16.45
C ILE A 253 15.65 -9.03 -17.76
N ASN A 254 16.89 -9.49 -17.68
CA ASN A 254 17.63 -9.99 -18.83
C ASN A 254 17.40 -11.49 -19.00
N VAL A 255 16.72 -11.88 -20.08
CA VAL A 255 16.50 -13.29 -20.43
C VAL A 255 17.51 -13.69 -21.51
N PRO A 256 18.51 -14.53 -21.19
CA PRO A 256 19.58 -14.86 -22.11
C PRO A 256 19.12 -15.82 -23.21
N PHE A 257 19.69 -15.68 -24.39
CA PHE A 257 19.53 -16.61 -25.51
C PHE A 257 20.87 -16.97 -26.14
N PHE A 258 20.90 -18.12 -26.82
CA PHE A 258 22.05 -18.62 -27.55
C PHE A 258 21.57 -19.19 -28.89
N ILE A 259 22.20 -18.77 -29.98
CA ILE A 259 21.95 -19.31 -31.32
C ILE A 259 23.30 -19.82 -31.84
N ASN A 260 23.46 -21.14 -31.79
CA ASN A 260 24.67 -21.81 -32.28
C ASN A 260 24.75 -21.71 -33.80
N GLN A 261 25.93 -21.96 -34.37
CA GLN A 261 26.14 -21.81 -35.82
C GLN A 261 25.16 -22.61 -36.67
N THR A 262 24.85 -23.86 -36.31
CA THR A 262 23.87 -24.67 -37.06
C THR A 262 22.48 -24.06 -37.07
N ASP A 263 22.05 -23.47 -35.94
CA ASP A 263 20.73 -22.86 -35.80
C ASP A 263 20.69 -21.50 -36.50
N LEU A 264 21.78 -20.72 -36.40
CA LEU A 264 21.91 -19.42 -37.04
C LEU A 264 21.87 -19.53 -38.57
N LEU A 265 22.52 -20.57 -39.12
CA LEU A 265 22.56 -20.85 -40.56
C LEU A 265 21.27 -21.51 -41.08
N ALA A 266 20.46 -22.11 -40.20
CA ALA A 266 19.19 -22.75 -40.52
C ALA A 266 17.95 -21.85 -40.29
N PRO A 267 18.17 -20.52 -40.24
CA PRO A 267 17.32 -19.54 -39.55
C PRO A 267 16.41 -20.07 -38.42
N THR A 268 16.93 -20.94 -37.55
CA THR A 268 16.15 -21.53 -36.46
C THR A 268 16.01 -20.52 -35.32
N ALA A 269 14.77 -20.26 -34.89
CA ALA A 269 14.49 -19.37 -33.78
C ALA A 269 14.91 -19.98 -32.43
N ALA A 270 15.40 -19.15 -31.51
CA ALA A 270 15.55 -19.53 -30.11
C ALA A 270 14.23 -19.28 -29.38
N ALA A 271 13.67 -20.34 -28.79
CA ALA A 271 12.47 -20.25 -27.96
C ALA A 271 12.83 -19.99 -26.50
N LEU A 272 12.13 -19.07 -25.88
CA LEU A 272 12.31 -18.61 -24.51
C LEU A 272 10.94 -18.57 -23.84
N VAL A 273 10.92 -18.69 -22.52
CA VAL A 273 9.70 -18.57 -21.72
C VAL A 273 9.77 -17.27 -20.93
N ALA A 274 8.71 -16.46 -21.00
CA ALA A 274 8.61 -15.23 -20.24
C ALA A 274 8.65 -15.52 -18.73
N PRO A 275 9.63 -15.00 -17.96
CA PRO A 275 9.75 -15.30 -16.53
C PRO A 275 8.69 -14.56 -15.69
N CYS A 276 8.14 -13.46 -16.23
CA CYS A 276 7.15 -12.62 -15.56
C CYS A 276 6.26 -11.93 -16.59
N ALA A 277 5.17 -11.32 -16.12
CA ALA A 277 4.40 -10.40 -16.95
C ALA A 277 5.16 -9.07 -17.13
N GLY A 278 5.21 -8.54 -18.35
CA GLY A 278 6.00 -7.35 -18.65
C GLY A 278 6.00 -6.96 -20.12
N TYR A 279 6.76 -5.92 -20.45
CA TYR A 279 7.01 -5.46 -21.80
C TYR A 279 8.43 -5.84 -22.23
N ILE A 280 8.59 -6.48 -23.38
CA ILE A 280 9.88 -6.63 -24.04
C ILE A 280 10.31 -5.26 -24.57
N THR A 281 11.38 -4.68 -24.03
CA THR A 281 11.84 -3.31 -24.38
C THR A 281 13.27 -3.26 -24.91
N GLY A 282 14.03 -4.35 -24.85
CA GLY A 282 15.40 -4.39 -25.33
C GLY A 282 15.80 -5.70 -25.97
N LEU A 283 16.73 -5.63 -26.92
CA LEU A 283 17.39 -6.77 -27.54
C LEU A 283 18.88 -6.46 -27.62
N LYS A 284 19.69 -7.35 -27.06
CA LYS A 284 21.15 -7.31 -27.17
C LYS A 284 21.66 -8.60 -27.78
N SER A 285 22.53 -8.48 -28.77
CA SER A 285 23.23 -9.61 -29.40
C SER A 285 24.74 -9.36 -29.42
N VAL A 286 25.50 -10.43 -29.24
CA VAL A 286 26.95 -10.49 -29.25
C VAL A 286 27.39 -11.61 -30.18
N VAL A 287 28.31 -11.30 -31.08
CA VAL A 287 28.91 -12.28 -31.98
C VAL A 287 29.86 -13.17 -31.21
N GLN A 288 29.58 -14.47 -31.11
CA GLN A 288 30.46 -15.46 -30.49
C GLN A 288 31.51 -15.98 -31.49
N VAL A 289 31.07 -16.27 -32.71
CA VAL A 289 31.91 -16.72 -33.82
C VAL A 289 31.69 -15.77 -34.98
N ALA A 290 32.78 -15.32 -35.61
CA ALA A 290 32.74 -14.31 -36.65
C ALA A 290 31.71 -14.67 -37.74
N ILE A 291 30.90 -13.67 -38.09
CA ILE A 291 29.82 -13.79 -39.05
C ILE A 291 30.41 -13.59 -40.45
N THR A 292 30.06 -14.44 -41.41
CA THR A 292 30.48 -14.25 -42.80
C THR A 292 29.51 -13.34 -43.54
N THR A 293 28.22 -13.68 -43.51
CA THR A 293 27.14 -12.88 -44.10
C THR A 293 26.20 -12.43 -42.98
N GLY A 294 25.93 -11.13 -42.91
CA GLY A 294 25.14 -10.48 -41.88
C GLY A 294 23.63 -10.64 -42.09
N GLY A 295 22.88 -10.32 -41.04
CA GLY A 295 21.43 -10.44 -41.02
C GLY A 295 20.81 -9.73 -39.82
N ALA A 296 19.48 -9.60 -39.85
CA ALA A 296 18.71 -9.08 -38.72
C ALA A 296 18.34 -10.20 -37.74
N ILE A 297 18.26 -9.86 -36.47
CA ILE A 297 17.71 -10.70 -35.40
C ILE A 297 16.51 -9.93 -34.84
N THR A 298 15.35 -10.56 -34.81
CA THR A 298 14.08 -9.97 -34.37
C THR A 298 13.50 -10.76 -33.21
N VAL A 299 12.56 -10.16 -32.48
CA VAL A 299 11.86 -10.79 -31.36
C VAL A 299 10.36 -10.87 -31.66
N GLU A 300 9.74 -11.99 -31.32
CA GLU A 300 8.30 -12.17 -31.35
C GLU A 300 7.80 -12.58 -29.97
N ALA A 301 6.69 -12.00 -29.54
CA ALA A 301 5.95 -12.38 -28.35
C ALA A 301 4.68 -13.12 -28.77
N ASN A 302 4.48 -14.35 -28.32
CA ASN A 302 3.34 -15.19 -28.69
C ASN A 302 3.08 -15.21 -30.21
N THR A 303 4.14 -15.41 -31.01
CA THR A 303 4.13 -15.40 -32.50
C THR A 303 3.80 -14.05 -33.17
N VAL A 304 3.75 -12.97 -32.40
CA VAL A 304 3.55 -11.60 -32.91
C VAL A 304 4.86 -10.83 -32.81
N ALA A 305 5.32 -10.27 -33.93
CA ALA A 305 6.55 -9.48 -33.96
C ALA A 305 6.48 -8.27 -33.02
N VAL A 306 7.52 -8.07 -32.21
CA VAL A 306 7.71 -6.88 -31.39
C VAL A 306 8.15 -5.75 -32.32
N VAL A 307 7.19 -4.91 -32.71
CA VAL A 307 7.39 -3.88 -33.73
C VAL A 307 8.52 -2.93 -33.35
N GLY A 308 9.47 -2.73 -34.26
CA GLY A 308 10.57 -1.79 -34.08
C GLY A 308 11.74 -2.30 -33.24
N LEU A 309 11.70 -3.54 -32.74
CA LEU A 309 12.80 -4.16 -32.01
C LEU A 309 13.57 -5.13 -32.91
N SER A 310 14.76 -4.72 -33.38
CA SER A 310 15.61 -5.56 -34.22
C SER A 310 17.08 -5.18 -34.13
N VAL A 311 17.95 -6.19 -34.14
CA VAL A 311 19.40 -6.00 -34.17
C VAL A 311 19.96 -6.52 -35.49
N THR A 312 20.70 -5.70 -36.23
CA THR A 312 21.35 -6.12 -37.48
C THR A 312 22.86 -6.25 -37.32
N HIS A 313 23.37 -7.44 -37.61
CA HIS A 313 24.79 -7.72 -37.76
C HIS A 313 25.23 -7.54 -39.21
N ALA A 314 26.41 -6.95 -39.41
CA ALA A 314 26.95 -6.71 -40.75
C ALA A 314 27.72 -7.93 -41.28
N ASP A 315 27.95 -7.95 -42.59
CA ASP A 315 28.89 -8.89 -43.20
C ASP A 315 30.27 -8.74 -42.55
N ALA A 316 30.94 -9.87 -42.31
CA ALA A 316 32.25 -9.93 -41.66
C ALA A 316 32.32 -9.37 -40.22
N ASP A 317 31.18 -9.25 -39.50
CA ASP A 317 31.20 -8.88 -38.08
C ASP A 317 32.07 -9.87 -37.28
N ALA A 318 33.12 -9.35 -36.63
CA ALA A 318 34.08 -10.15 -35.88
C ALA A 318 33.49 -10.68 -34.56
N ALA A 319 34.11 -11.74 -34.01
CA ALA A 319 33.78 -12.20 -32.67
C ALA A 319 33.97 -11.06 -31.64
N GLY A 320 33.01 -10.93 -30.73
CA GLY A 320 32.95 -9.87 -29.73
C GLY A 320 32.21 -8.61 -30.17
N VAL A 321 31.76 -8.49 -31.43
CA VAL A 321 30.91 -7.38 -31.86
C VAL A 321 29.58 -7.44 -31.11
N VAL A 322 29.23 -6.35 -30.44
CA VAL A 322 27.98 -6.18 -29.70
C VAL A 322 27.05 -5.26 -30.47
N LYS A 323 25.78 -5.63 -30.55
CA LYS A 323 24.71 -4.80 -31.10
C LYS A 323 23.55 -4.78 -30.11
N THR A 324 22.90 -3.63 -30.02
CA THR A 324 21.79 -3.42 -29.08
C THR A 324 20.72 -2.59 -29.77
N ASP A 325 19.47 -2.87 -29.46
CA ASP A 325 18.32 -2.07 -29.85
C ASP A 325 17.32 -2.01 -28.68
N SER A 326 16.50 -0.96 -28.66
CA SER A 326 15.53 -0.73 -27.58
C SER A 326 14.29 -0.02 -28.11
N VAL A 327 13.13 -0.38 -27.58
CA VAL A 327 11.83 0.21 -27.92
C VAL A 327 11.11 0.67 -26.66
N GLU A 328 10.24 1.66 -26.81
CA GLU A 328 9.30 2.02 -25.75
C GLU A 328 8.28 0.88 -25.52
N ARG A 329 7.52 0.98 -24.43
CA ARG A 329 6.48 0.00 -24.09
C ARG A 329 5.38 0.02 -25.16
N ILE A 330 5.29 -1.07 -25.91
CA ILE A 330 4.30 -1.26 -26.99
C ILE A 330 3.45 -2.49 -26.74
N ALA A 331 2.21 -2.47 -27.24
CA ALA A 331 1.26 -3.57 -27.03
C ALA A 331 1.75 -4.91 -27.58
N THR A 332 2.47 -4.91 -28.70
CA THR A 332 3.05 -6.13 -29.30
C THR A 332 4.24 -6.69 -28.52
N GLY A 333 4.78 -5.95 -27.55
CA GLY A 333 5.83 -6.41 -26.66
C GLY A 333 5.31 -6.91 -25.30
N LEU A 334 3.99 -6.87 -25.06
CA LEU A 334 3.39 -7.32 -23.80
C LEU A 334 3.36 -8.86 -23.74
N VAL A 335 3.87 -9.40 -22.63
CA VAL A 335 3.86 -10.84 -22.32
C VAL A 335 3.31 -11.08 -20.91
N ALA A 336 2.65 -12.22 -20.72
CA ALA A 336 2.35 -12.77 -19.40
C ALA A 336 3.45 -13.74 -18.94
N ALA A 337 3.48 -14.08 -17.64
CA ALA A 337 4.39 -15.10 -17.15
C ALA A 337 4.05 -16.47 -17.79
N GLY A 338 5.06 -17.15 -18.34
CA GLY A 338 4.91 -18.42 -19.03
C GLY A 338 4.62 -18.32 -20.53
N ASP A 339 4.43 -17.11 -21.07
CA ASP A 339 4.22 -16.89 -22.51
C ASP A 339 5.46 -17.26 -23.33
N ASP A 340 5.23 -17.60 -24.60
CA ASP A 340 6.28 -17.92 -25.57
C ASP A 340 6.93 -16.63 -26.11
N ILE A 341 8.26 -16.59 -26.08
CA ILE A 341 9.06 -15.54 -26.70
C ILE A 341 10.03 -16.21 -27.66
N THR A 342 10.07 -15.76 -28.91
CA THR A 342 11.02 -16.28 -29.89
C THR A 342 11.97 -15.20 -30.38
N VAL A 343 13.24 -15.56 -30.50
CA VAL A 343 14.29 -14.72 -31.10
C VAL A 343 14.71 -15.34 -32.41
N THR A 344 14.38 -14.66 -33.52
CA THR A 344 14.48 -15.22 -34.86
C THR A 344 15.60 -14.52 -35.65
N PRO A 345 16.62 -15.26 -36.11
CA PRO A 345 17.58 -14.74 -37.07
C PRO A 345 17.00 -14.76 -38.48
N ALA A 346 17.24 -13.69 -39.25
CA ALA A 346 16.88 -13.63 -40.65
C ALA A 346 17.73 -14.61 -41.48
N ALA A 347 17.17 -15.09 -42.60
CA ALA A 347 17.83 -16.05 -43.49
C ALA A 347 19.13 -15.55 -44.16
N ALA A 348 19.55 -14.31 -43.91
CA ALA A 348 20.77 -13.73 -44.47
C ALA A 348 22.06 -14.21 -43.77
N PHE A 349 21.97 -14.81 -42.58
CA PHE A 349 23.12 -15.44 -41.93
C PHE A 349 23.55 -16.72 -42.66
N ALA A 350 24.54 -16.60 -43.54
CA ALA A 350 25.04 -17.70 -44.36
C ALA A 350 26.49 -18.07 -44.02
N THR A 351 26.87 -19.31 -44.36
CA THR A 351 28.24 -19.84 -44.31
C THR A 351 28.83 -20.07 -42.90
N ALA A 352 28.92 -19.04 -42.05
CA ALA A 352 29.41 -19.15 -40.68
C ALA A 352 28.95 -17.99 -39.78
N GLY A 353 28.92 -18.25 -38.48
CA GLY A 353 28.60 -17.28 -37.42
C GLY A 353 27.93 -17.96 -36.24
N ALA A 354 28.03 -17.40 -35.04
CA ALA A 354 27.23 -17.79 -33.88
C ALA A 354 26.99 -16.56 -33.01
N VAL A 355 25.82 -16.46 -32.39
CA VAL A 355 25.43 -15.29 -31.60
C VAL A 355 24.84 -15.70 -30.25
N ASN A 356 25.06 -14.88 -29.23
CA ASN A 356 24.33 -14.96 -27.97
C ASN A 356 23.93 -13.58 -27.51
N GLY A 357 23.04 -13.52 -26.54
CA GLY A 357 22.51 -12.25 -26.12
C GLY A 357 21.51 -12.37 -24.99
N HIS A 358 20.73 -11.32 -24.82
CA HIS A 358 19.54 -11.34 -24.00
C HIS A 358 18.49 -10.40 -24.56
N ILE A 359 17.24 -10.71 -24.26
CA ILE A 359 16.17 -9.73 -24.33
C ILE A 359 16.02 -9.07 -22.96
N GLU A 360 15.60 -7.82 -22.97
CA GLU A 360 15.28 -7.07 -21.75
C GLU A 360 13.76 -6.99 -21.61
N ILE A 361 13.24 -7.44 -20.48
CA ILE A 361 11.83 -7.35 -20.12
C ILE A 361 11.70 -6.33 -19.01
N GLU A 362 10.94 -5.27 -19.25
CA GLU A 362 10.45 -4.38 -18.20
C GLU A 362 9.22 -5.02 -17.56
N PRO A 363 9.33 -5.56 -16.34
CA PRO A 363 8.19 -6.15 -15.68
C PRO A 363 7.12 -5.08 -15.44
N LEU A 364 5.86 -5.50 -15.52
CA LEU A 364 4.80 -4.71 -14.91
C LEU A 364 5.11 -4.61 -13.41
N HIS A 365 4.81 -3.48 -12.78
CA HIS A 365 4.86 -3.40 -11.32
C HIS A 365 3.79 -4.37 -10.78
N VAL A 366 4.22 -5.59 -10.49
CA VAL A 366 3.42 -6.64 -9.91
C VAL A 366 3.90 -6.75 -8.48
N LEU A 367 3.05 -6.31 -7.56
CA LEU A 367 3.07 -6.79 -6.18
C LEU A 367 3.25 -8.30 -6.21
N ASN A 368 4.21 -8.85 -5.48
CA ASN A 368 4.36 -10.31 -5.41
C ASN A 368 3.08 -10.90 -4.82
N GLY A 369 2.46 -10.22 -3.84
CA GLY A 369 1.15 -10.56 -3.32
C GLY A 369 -0.02 -9.96 -4.11
N THR A 370 -1.22 -10.33 -3.69
CA THR A 370 -2.47 -9.81 -4.26
C THR A 370 -3.12 -8.83 -3.30
N LEU A 371 -3.27 -7.57 -3.72
CA LEU A 371 -4.06 -6.57 -3.01
C LEU A 371 -5.49 -6.52 -3.54
N VAL A 372 -6.46 -6.50 -2.63
CA VAL A 372 -7.83 -6.07 -2.86
C VAL A 372 -8.00 -4.68 -2.24
N ALA A 373 -8.37 -3.69 -3.06
CA ALA A 373 -8.57 -2.32 -2.61
C ALA A 373 -9.74 -2.20 -1.61
N GLY A 374 -9.66 -1.21 -0.74
CA GLY A 374 -10.72 -0.89 0.22
C GLY A 374 -12.01 -0.49 -0.47
N VAL A 375 -13.13 -0.98 0.07
CA VAL A 375 -14.46 -0.71 -0.46
C VAL A 375 -15.00 0.61 0.08
N ASP A 376 -15.39 1.52 -0.83
CA ASP A 376 -16.01 2.82 -0.51
C ASP A 376 -17.53 2.86 -0.76
N THR A 377 -18.18 1.70 -0.94
CA THR A 377 -19.64 1.62 -0.88
C THR A 377 -20.10 1.33 0.55
N GLU A 378 -21.36 1.63 0.86
CA GLU A 378 -21.96 1.30 2.15
C GLU A 378 -21.71 -0.17 2.50
N PRO A 379 -21.04 -0.48 3.64
CA PRO A 379 -20.67 -1.84 3.96
C PRO A 379 -21.90 -2.70 4.23
N THR A 380 -21.94 -3.88 3.62
CA THR A 380 -22.98 -4.90 3.88
C THR A 380 -22.32 -6.24 4.16
N ALA A 381 -23.11 -7.27 4.50
CA ALA A 381 -22.60 -8.63 4.64
C ALA A 381 -21.95 -9.19 3.35
N THR A 382 -22.14 -8.57 2.19
CA THR A 382 -21.62 -9.08 0.90
C THR A 382 -20.57 -8.18 0.25
N THR A 383 -20.33 -6.98 0.80
CA THR A 383 -19.23 -6.11 0.35
C THR A 383 -17.88 -6.67 0.76
N GLY A 384 -16.80 -6.22 0.11
CA GLY A 384 -15.44 -6.48 0.57
C GLY A 384 -15.07 -5.70 1.85
N ASP A 385 -13.82 -5.81 2.28
CA ASP A 385 -13.28 -5.07 3.41
C ASP A 385 -13.23 -3.56 3.10
N VAL A 386 -13.63 -2.72 4.07
CA VAL A 386 -13.63 -1.27 3.89
C VAL A 386 -12.23 -0.69 3.81
N ARG A 387 -11.22 -1.35 4.40
CA ARG A 387 -9.80 -0.91 4.37
C ARG A 387 -9.03 -1.53 3.21
N GLY A 388 -9.50 -2.68 2.76
CA GLY A 388 -8.83 -3.54 1.80
C GLY A 388 -8.11 -4.69 2.49
N SER A 389 -7.59 -5.60 1.68
CA SER A 389 -6.92 -6.80 2.16
C SER A 389 -5.73 -7.17 1.28
N TYR A 390 -4.76 -7.85 1.85
CA TYR A 390 -3.54 -8.27 1.17
C TYR A 390 -3.28 -9.75 1.38
N ASP A 391 -3.15 -10.49 0.28
CA ASP A 391 -2.77 -11.90 0.25
C ASP A 391 -1.28 -12.01 -0.15
N PRO A 392 -0.37 -12.32 0.78
CA PRO A 392 1.05 -12.42 0.47
C PRO A 392 1.35 -13.54 -0.54
N ALA A 393 2.40 -13.38 -1.35
CA ALA A 393 2.82 -14.41 -2.31
C ALA A 393 3.22 -15.74 -1.64
N MET A 394 3.71 -15.64 -0.41
CA MET A 394 4.16 -16.76 0.41
C MET A 394 3.12 -17.04 1.47
N ALA A 395 2.76 -18.31 1.65
CA ALA A 395 1.86 -18.73 2.71
C ALA A 395 2.38 -18.29 4.09
N CYS A 396 1.47 -17.90 4.97
CA CYS A 396 1.79 -17.57 6.35
C CYS A 396 2.31 -18.81 7.10
N ASN A 397 3.24 -18.63 8.02
CA ASN A 397 3.90 -19.76 8.71
C ASN A 397 4.38 -19.46 10.15
N GLY A 398 4.01 -18.31 10.71
CA GLY A 398 4.40 -17.83 12.03
C GLY A 398 5.84 -17.32 12.13
N SER A 399 6.65 -17.48 11.08
CA SER A 399 8.04 -17.04 11.04
C SER A 399 8.31 -15.90 10.06
N LEU A 400 7.56 -15.82 8.96
CA LEU A 400 7.70 -14.77 7.96
C LEU A 400 6.92 -13.53 8.39
N ALA A 401 7.60 -12.40 8.56
CA ALA A 401 6.96 -11.12 8.81
C ALA A 401 6.64 -10.39 7.49
N PHE A 402 5.39 -9.95 7.30
CA PHE A 402 4.94 -9.25 6.10
C PHE A 402 4.69 -7.76 6.38
N GLU A 403 5.09 -6.91 5.45
CA GLU A 403 4.92 -5.47 5.57
C GLU A 403 4.75 -4.81 4.19
N LEU A 404 4.10 -3.65 4.16
CA LEU A 404 3.90 -2.86 2.95
C LEU A 404 4.43 -1.44 3.16
N LEU A 405 5.18 -0.93 2.19
CA LEU A 405 5.54 0.49 2.12
C LEU A 405 4.54 1.19 1.20
N VAL A 406 3.80 2.16 1.71
CA VAL A 406 2.65 2.77 1.02
C VAL A 406 2.69 4.30 1.06
N LEU A 407 2.19 4.94 0.00
CA LEU A 407 1.97 6.38 -0.08
C LEU A 407 0.51 6.69 0.26
N LEU A 408 0.27 7.40 1.37
CA LEU A 408 -1.07 7.71 1.86
C LEU A 408 -1.30 9.22 1.85
N ALA A 409 -2.44 9.66 1.35
CA ALA A 409 -2.88 11.05 1.53
C ALA A 409 -3.25 11.33 3.00
N ASP A 410 -3.84 10.35 3.68
CA ASP A 410 -4.17 10.40 5.10
C ASP A 410 -3.90 9.03 5.76
N PRO A 411 -2.85 8.89 6.58
CA PRO A 411 -2.54 7.63 7.25
C PRO A 411 -3.49 7.28 8.40
N SER A 412 -4.38 8.20 8.79
CA SER A 412 -5.38 7.97 9.84
C SER A 412 -6.73 7.51 9.29
N TYR A 413 -6.96 7.63 7.98
CA TYR A 413 -8.21 7.26 7.36
C TYR A 413 -8.37 5.73 7.28
N ARG A 414 -9.44 5.22 7.90
CA ARG A 414 -9.73 3.78 8.03
C ARG A 414 -10.81 3.30 7.06
N GLY A 415 -11.21 4.12 6.11
CA GLY A 415 -12.33 3.82 5.20
C GLY A 415 -13.66 4.24 5.81
N ARG A 416 -14.76 3.69 5.30
CA ARG A 416 -16.09 3.89 5.87
C ARG A 416 -16.23 3.19 7.22
N ASP A 417 -17.16 3.70 8.02
CA ASP A 417 -17.58 3.01 9.24
C ASP A 417 -18.01 1.58 8.89
N GLN A 418 -17.53 0.61 9.68
CA GLN A 418 -17.86 -0.79 9.48
C GLN A 418 -19.36 -1.05 9.70
N TYR A 419 -19.79 -2.27 9.38
CA TYR A 419 -21.20 -2.67 9.39
C TYR A 419 -21.95 -2.17 10.63
N ALA A 420 -22.83 -1.20 10.43
CA ALA A 420 -23.84 -0.78 11.39
C ALA A 420 -25.02 -1.74 11.27
N GLY A 421 -24.89 -2.91 11.90
CA GLY A 421 -25.97 -3.89 12.01
C GLY A 421 -27.15 -3.39 12.81
#